data_AF-A0A1Z9H366-F1
#
_entry.id   AF-A0A1Z9H366-F1
#
_cell.length_a   1.000
_cell.length_b   1.000
_cell.length_c   1.000
_cell.angle_alpha   90.00
_cell.angle_beta   90.00
_cell.angle_gamma   90.00
#
_symmetry.space_group_name_H-M   'P 1'
#
loop_
_entity.id
_entity.type
_entity.pdbx_description
1 polymer ?
#
loop_
_entity_poly.entity_id
_entity_poly.type
_entity_poly.pdbx_seq_one_letter_code
_entity_poly.pdbx_strand_id
1 'polypeptide(L)'
;MFSIQMSSANNAWNVLPIIKLDENKNPTRCGYLYESKRLKLVLKIEKFVLNEHVMTSISLESPSYNYVGNVKISTKTFDSSKEFKKIESNENQFLAIADLEESISGGMFFYELAIFGGIININNKKFDLPSNLPRETSALYLNCAGDLIRPENEKR
;
A
#
# COMPACT_ATOMS: atom_id res chain seq x y z
N MET A 1 -4.10 21.80 32.85
CA MET A 1 -3.07 21.75 31.80
C MET A 1 -3.01 20.32 31.29
N PHE A 2 -3.65 20.03 30.17
CA PHE A 2 -3.55 18.73 29.53
C PHE A 2 -2.31 18.73 28.64
N SER A 3 -1.26 18.04 29.08
CA SER A 3 -0.11 17.74 28.24
C SER A 3 -0.54 16.68 27.24
N ILE A 4 -0.77 17.09 25.99
CA ILE A 4 -0.88 16.16 24.86
C ILE A 4 0.52 15.58 24.67
N GLN A 5 0.76 14.39 25.22
CA GLN A 5 1.90 13.58 24.81
C GLN A 5 1.66 13.17 23.35
N MET A 6 2.23 13.92 22.42
CA MET A 6 2.49 13.43 21.07
C MET A 6 3.44 12.24 21.22
N SER A 7 2.92 11.02 21.11
CA SER A 7 3.74 9.82 21.01
C SER A 7 4.55 9.89 19.71
N SER A 8 5.82 10.28 19.83
CA SER A 8 6.78 10.24 18.74
C SER A 8 7.09 8.79 18.38
N ALA A 9 6.37 8.22 17.42
CA ALA A 9 6.77 6.99 16.75
C ALA A 9 7.30 7.31 15.34
N ASN A 10 8.25 8.25 15.22
CA ASN A 10 8.48 8.92 13.93
C ASN A 10 9.90 8.74 13.37
N ASN A 11 10.36 7.50 13.14
CA ASN A 11 11.55 7.23 12.29
C ASN A 11 11.75 5.75 11.88
N ALA A 12 10.71 4.90 11.92
CA ALA A 12 10.87 3.52 11.46
C ALA A 12 10.75 3.36 9.94
N TRP A 13 9.96 4.22 9.28
CA TRP A 13 9.57 4.04 7.88
C TRP A 13 9.95 5.27 7.05
N ASN A 14 10.57 5.04 5.90
CA ASN A 14 10.64 5.96 4.78
C ASN A 14 9.49 5.62 3.82
N VAL A 15 8.74 6.63 3.34
CA VAL A 15 7.60 6.40 2.45
C VAL A 15 7.76 7.17 1.15
N LEU A 16 7.81 6.45 0.04
CA LEU A 16 7.99 6.98 -1.30
C LEU A 16 6.75 6.69 -2.15
N PRO A 17 6.34 7.62 -3.04
CA PRO A 17 5.30 7.31 -4.01
C PRO A 17 5.85 6.36 -5.08
N ILE A 18 5.00 5.46 -5.55
CA ILE A 18 5.27 4.59 -6.70
C ILE A 18 4.48 5.14 -7.87
N ILE A 19 5.17 5.53 -8.94
CA ILE A 19 4.56 6.05 -10.17
C ILE A 19 5.29 5.38 -11.34
N LYS A 20 4.58 4.59 -12.14
CA LYS A 20 5.08 4.08 -13.42
C LYS A 20 4.14 4.49 -14.54
N LEU A 21 4.74 4.92 -15.63
CA LEU A 21 4.04 5.34 -16.84
C LEU A 21 4.43 4.43 -18.01
N ASP A 22 3.55 4.29 -19.00
CA ASP A 22 3.87 3.70 -20.30
C ASP A 22 4.66 4.70 -21.19
N GLU A 23 4.97 4.29 -22.42
CA GLU A 23 5.66 5.14 -23.42
C GLU A 23 4.85 6.39 -23.80
N ASN A 24 3.53 6.36 -23.65
CA ASN A 24 2.61 7.46 -23.92
C ASN A 24 2.37 8.35 -22.70
N LYS A 25 3.08 8.10 -21.59
CA LYS A 25 2.93 8.80 -20.30
C LYS A 25 1.62 8.51 -19.57
N ASN A 26 0.90 7.44 -19.92
CA ASN A 26 -0.26 6.98 -19.18
C ASN A 26 0.19 6.21 -17.94
N PRO A 27 -0.42 6.42 -16.77
CA PRO A 27 -0.14 5.61 -15.60
C PRO A 27 -0.42 4.13 -15.83
N THR A 28 0.53 3.29 -15.43
CA THR A 28 0.40 1.83 -15.42
C THR A 28 0.51 1.26 -14.01
N ARG A 29 1.09 2.04 -13.07
CA ARG A 29 1.19 1.67 -11.66
C ARG A 29 1.27 2.88 -10.75
N CYS A 30 0.48 2.88 -9.68
CA CYS A 30 0.42 3.95 -8.69
C CYS A 30 0.41 3.35 -7.28
N GLY A 31 1.18 3.86 -6.33
CA GLY A 31 1.18 3.28 -4.99
C GLY A 31 2.06 3.97 -3.97
N TYR A 32 2.29 3.27 -2.87
CA TYR A 32 3.20 3.66 -1.81
C TYR A 32 4.22 2.55 -1.53
N LEU A 33 5.49 2.95 -1.40
CA LEU A 33 6.61 2.12 -0.98
C LEU A 33 6.98 2.53 0.45
N TYR A 34 6.85 1.61 1.39
CA TYR A 34 7.27 1.77 2.77
C TYR A 34 8.55 0.98 3.02
N GLU A 35 9.62 1.65 3.42
CA GLU A 35 10.91 1.04 3.71
C GLU A 35 11.31 1.28 5.16
N SER A 36 11.63 0.21 5.88
CA SER A 36 12.19 0.31 7.21
C SER A 36 13.58 -0.31 7.24
N LYS A 37 14.62 0.55 7.30
CA LYS A 37 16.00 0.08 7.51
C LYS A 37 16.15 -0.63 8.86
N ARG A 38 15.46 -0.12 9.90
CA ARG A 38 15.49 -0.68 11.25
C ARG A 38 14.84 -2.05 11.32
N LEU A 39 13.67 -2.22 10.69
CA LEU A 39 12.93 -3.49 10.69
C LEU A 39 13.38 -4.43 9.57
N LYS A 40 14.20 -3.93 8.63
CA LYS A 40 14.57 -4.61 7.37
C LYS A 40 13.31 -5.12 6.65
N LEU A 41 12.36 -4.20 6.44
CA LEU A 41 11.09 -4.44 5.76
C LEU A 41 10.96 -3.51 4.56
N VAL A 42 10.48 -4.04 3.45
CA VAL A 42 10.06 -3.29 2.27
C VAL A 42 8.64 -3.71 1.93
N LEU A 43 7.68 -2.80 2.10
CA LEU A 43 6.27 -3.01 1.80
C LEU A 43 5.87 -2.14 0.62
N LYS A 44 5.31 -2.74 -0.43
CA LYS A 44 4.69 -2.01 -1.55
C LYS A 44 3.20 -2.27 -1.53
N ILE A 45 2.44 -1.20 -1.70
CA ILE A 45 0.99 -1.24 -1.88
C ILE A 45 0.69 -0.47 -3.15
N GLU A 46 0.18 -1.15 -4.17
CA GLU A 46 0.13 -0.61 -5.54
C GLU A 46 -1.23 -0.87 -6.18
N LYS A 47 -1.70 0.06 -7.01
CA LYS A 47 -2.71 -0.15 -8.04
C LYS A 47 -2.03 -0.30 -9.39
N PHE A 48 -2.50 -1.20 -10.24
CA PHE A 48 -1.97 -1.42 -11.59
C PHE A 48 -3.04 -1.94 -12.53
N VAL A 49 -2.88 -1.68 -13.83
CA VAL A 49 -3.79 -2.20 -14.86
C VAL A 49 -3.40 -3.64 -15.23
N LEU A 50 -4.37 -4.55 -15.23
CA LEU A 50 -4.23 -5.92 -15.69
C LEU A 50 -5.51 -6.32 -16.43
N ASN A 51 -5.40 -6.66 -17.72
CA ASN A 51 -6.56 -7.03 -18.56
C ASN A 51 -7.69 -5.99 -18.49
N GLU A 52 -7.38 -4.71 -18.70
CA GLU A 52 -8.34 -3.57 -18.63
C GLU A 52 -8.94 -3.28 -17.23
N HIS A 53 -8.54 -4.01 -16.18
CA HIS A 53 -9.01 -3.80 -14.81
C HIS A 53 -7.95 -3.19 -13.90
N VAL A 54 -8.37 -2.38 -12.93
CA VAL A 54 -7.47 -1.81 -11.93
C VAL A 54 -7.36 -2.73 -10.70
N MET A 55 -6.27 -3.48 -10.67
CA MET A 55 -5.96 -4.40 -9.58
C MET A 55 -5.18 -3.71 -8.47
N THR A 56 -5.33 -4.17 -7.24
CA THR A 56 -4.51 -3.73 -6.10
C THR A 56 -3.62 -4.88 -5.60
N SER A 57 -2.32 -4.62 -5.37
CA SER A 57 -1.39 -5.57 -4.77
C SER A 57 -0.85 -5.09 -3.43
N ILE A 58 -0.52 -6.07 -2.59
CA ILE A 58 0.33 -5.92 -1.41
C ILE A 58 1.52 -6.85 -1.61
N SER A 59 2.72 -6.29 -1.61
CA SER A 59 3.95 -7.08 -1.55
C SER A 59 4.82 -6.69 -0.37
N LEU A 60 5.44 -7.68 0.24
CA LEU A 60 6.33 -7.48 1.38
C LEU A 60 7.60 -8.29 1.15
N GLU A 61 8.73 -7.63 1.32
CA GLU A 61 10.05 -8.24 1.29
C GLU A 61 10.72 -8.01 2.64
N SER A 62 11.25 -9.07 3.24
CA SER A 62 12.07 -8.96 4.43
C SER A 62 13.18 -10.01 4.47
N PRO A 63 14.46 -9.60 4.37
CA PRO A 63 15.58 -10.51 4.52
C PRO A 63 15.77 -11.00 5.97
N SER A 64 14.97 -10.53 6.93
CA SER A 64 15.10 -10.88 8.36
C SER A 64 14.03 -11.84 8.86
N TYR A 65 13.06 -12.18 8.02
CA TYR A 65 12.12 -13.25 8.29
C TYR A 65 12.59 -14.51 7.57
N ASN A 66 12.54 -15.64 8.28
CA ASN A 66 12.78 -16.95 7.67
C ASN A 66 11.57 -17.43 6.85
N TYR A 67 10.39 -16.81 7.05
CA TYR A 67 9.18 -17.08 6.29
C TYR A 67 8.17 -15.93 6.46
N VAL A 68 7.55 -15.51 5.36
CA VAL A 68 6.50 -14.48 5.34
C VAL A 68 5.19 -15.11 4.86
N GLY A 69 4.50 -15.82 5.75
CA GLY A 69 3.34 -16.66 5.40
C GLY A 69 2.02 -15.93 5.30
N ASN A 70 1.84 -14.92 6.16
CA ASN A 70 0.59 -14.22 6.34
C ASN A 70 0.88 -12.74 6.56
N VAL A 71 0.48 -11.93 5.59
CA VAL A 71 0.55 -10.47 5.64
C VAL A 71 -0.86 -9.92 5.54
N LYS A 72 -1.24 -9.09 6.50
CA LYS A 72 -2.53 -8.41 6.52
C LYS A 72 -2.34 -6.93 6.77
N ILE A 73 -3.06 -6.09 6.04
CA ILE A 73 -3.08 -4.65 6.26
C ILE A 73 -4.48 -4.24 6.67
N SER A 74 -4.57 -3.50 7.76
CA SER A 74 -5.81 -2.89 8.22
C SER A 74 -5.66 -1.39 8.37
N THR A 75 -6.64 -0.64 7.90
CA THR A 75 -6.80 0.79 8.14
C THR A 75 -8.07 1.02 8.98
N LYS A 76 -8.61 2.23 9.00
CA LYS A 76 -9.82 2.56 9.76
C LYS A 76 -11.04 1.80 9.26
N THR A 77 -11.19 1.63 7.95
CA THR A 77 -12.38 0.98 7.35
C THR A 77 -12.04 -0.23 6.48
N PHE A 78 -10.76 -0.50 6.23
CA PHE A 78 -10.32 -1.61 5.39
C PHE A 78 -9.59 -2.70 6.17
N ASP A 79 -9.84 -3.97 5.83
CA ASP A 79 -9.10 -5.14 6.33
C ASP A 79 -8.79 -6.07 5.15
N SER A 80 -7.51 -6.17 4.81
CA SER A 80 -7.04 -6.93 3.64
C SER A 80 -7.29 -8.44 3.75
N SER A 81 -7.57 -8.97 4.94
CA SER A 81 -7.73 -10.41 5.14
C SER A 81 -8.96 -11.01 4.47
N LYS A 82 -9.91 -10.17 4.07
CA LYS A 82 -11.15 -10.58 3.39
C LYS A 82 -11.06 -10.47 1.87
N GLU A 83 -10.26 -9.52 1.39
CA GLU A 83 -10.25 -9.11 -0.03
C GLU A 83 -9.07 -9.68 -0.81
N PHE A 84 -7.91 -9.84 -0.16
CA PHE A 84 -6.68 -10.21 -0.85
C PHE A 84 -6.51 -11.72 -0.98
N LYS A 85 -6.30 -12.17 -2.22
CA LYS A 85 -5.91 -13.54 -2.53
C LYS A 85 -4.39 -13.64 -2.58
N LYS A 86 -3.81 -14.51 -1.73
CA LYS A 86 -2.37 -14.76 -1.70
C LYS A 86 -1.94 -15.42 -3.00
N ILE A 87 -0.95 -14.84 -3.66
CA ILE A 87 -0.36 -15.34 -4.91
C ILE A 87 0.96 -16.04 -4.62
N GLU A 88 1.83 -15.40 -3.84
CA GLU A 88 3.15 -15.92 -3.50
C GLU A 88 3.48 -15.70 -2.03
N SER A 89 4.19 -16.67 -1.45
CA SER A 89 4.74 -16.58 -0.11
C SER A 89 5.92 -17.55 0.02
N ASN A 90 7.11 -17.01 0.22
CA ASN A 90 8.36 -17.76 0.36
C ASN A 90 9.15 -17.26 1.59
N GLU A 91 10.43 -17.64 1.71
CA GLU A 91 11.25 -17.34 2.90
C GLU A 91 11.32 -15.85 3.22
N ASN A 92 11.39 -14.98 2.20
CA ASN A 92 11.60 -13.54 2.38
C ASN A 92 10.58 -12.66 1.66
N GLN A 93 9.65 -13.23 0.89
CA GLN A 93 8.69 -12.48 0.09
C GLN A 93 7.26 -12.94 0.30
N PHE A 94 6.35 -11.99 0.14
CA PHE A 94 4.92 -12.21 0.08
C PHE A 94 4.32 -11.33 -1.01
N LEU A 95 3.36 -11.88 -1.75
CA LEU A 95 2.55 -11.15 -2.72
C LEU A 95 1.09 -11.60 -2.60
N ALA A 96 0.18 -10.63 -2.49
CA ALA A 96 -1.24 -10.85 -2.64
C ALA A 96 -1.85 -9.79 -3.56
N ILE A 97 -2.93 -10.17 -4.24
CA ILE A 97 -3.65 -9.31 -5.17
C ILE A 97 -5.14 -9.37 -4.83
N ALA A 98 -5.81 -8.23 -4.94
CA ALA A 98 -7.25 -8.07 -4.83
C ALA A 98 -7.77 -7.22 -5.99
N ASP A 99 -8.98 -7.51 -6.43
CA ASP A 99 -9.77 -6.56 -7.20
C ASP A 99 -10.53 -5.68 -6.20
N LEU A 100 -10.21 -4.39 -6.20
CA LEU A 100 -10.78 -3.39 -5.31
C LEU A 100 -11.36 -2.20 -6.08
N GLU A 101 -11.50 -2.33 -7.40
CA GLU A 101 -11.84 -1.23 -8.30
C GLU A 101 -13.20 -0.62 -7.95
N GLU A 102 -14.23 -1.46 -7.83
CA GLU A 102 -15.59 -1.05 -7.45
C GLU A 102 -15.85 -1.06 -5.93
N SER A 103 -14.84 -1.42 -5.14
CA SER A 103 -14.99 -1.56 -3.69
C SER A 103 -14.98 -0.20 -3.00
N ILE A 104 -16.05 0.16 -2.29
CA ILE A 104 -16.12 1.40 -1.48
C ILE A 104 -14.97 1.45 -0.45
N SER A 105 -14.72 0.34 0.26
CA SER A 105 -13.62 0.25 1.23
C SER A 105 -12.25 0.26 0.53
N GLY A 106 -12.15 -0.33 -0.66
CA GLY A 106 -10.97 -0.26 -1.52
C GLY A 106 -10.65 1.15 -2.03
N GLY A 107 -11.68 1.94 -2.34
CA GLY A 107 -11.56 3.35 -2.72
C GLY A 107 -11.01 4.22 -1.59
N MET A 108 -11.37 3.92 -0.33
CA MET A 108 -10.86 4.64 0.84
C MET A 108 -9.48 4.15 1.30
N PHE A 109 -9.08 2.93 0.96
CA PHE A 109 -7.90 2.27 1.51
C PHE A 109 -6.61 3.12 1.43
N PHE A 110 -6.27 3.65 0.25
CA PHE A 110 -5.06 4.45 0.07
C PHE A 110 -5.15 5.85 0.68
N TYR A 111 -6.35 6.44 0.70
CA TYR A 111 -6.61 7.70 1.39
C TYR A 111 -6.41 7.55 2.90
N GLU A 112 -6.91 6.45 3.48
CA GLU A 112 -6.74 6.17 4.90
C GLU A 112 -5.28 5.87 5.25
N LEU A 113 -4.57 5.10 4.42
CA LEU A 113 -3.13 4.90 4.58
C LEU A 113 -2.37 6.24 4.60
N ALA A 114 -2.72 7.18 3.71
CA ALA A 114 -2.04 8.46 3.64
C ALA A 114 -2.28 9.36 4.87
N ILE A 115 -3.52 9.40 5.38
CA ILE A 115 -3.91 10.34 6.44
C ILE A 115 -3.80 9.70 7.82
N PHE A 116 -4.35 8.51 7.98
CA PHE A 116 -4.46 7.82 9.27
C PHE A 116 -3.39 6.75 9.46
N GLY A 117 -2.64 6.40 8.41
CA GLY A 117 -1.72 5.26 8.45
C GLY A 117 -2.49 3.95 8.42
N GLY A 118 -1.88 2.92 8.99
CA GLY A 118 -2.47 1.58 9.06
C GLY A 118 -1.61 0.65 9.90
N ILE A 119 -2.05 -0.60 10.01
CA ILE A 119 -1.31 -1.64 10.72
C ILE A 119 -1.04 -2.77 9.74
N ILE A 120 0.24 -3.10 9.54
CA ILE A 120 0.63 -4.33 8.86
C ILE A 120 0.90 -5.42 9.91
N ASN A 121 0.24 -6.55 9.73
CA ASN A 121 0.42 -7.75 10.53
C ASN A 121 1.22 -8.76 9.71
N ILE A 122 2.39 -9.17 10.19
CA ILE A 122 3.27 -10.17 9.56
C ILE A 122 3.41 -11.34 10.53
N ASN A 123 2.85 -12.51 10.20
CA ASN A 123 2.84 -13.69 11.07
C ASN A 123 2.47 -13.35 12.53
N ASN A 124 1.40 -12.57 12.73
CA ASN A 124 0.91 -12.08 14.02
C ASN A 124 1.75 -10.99 14.72
N LYS A 125 2.83 -10.51 14.12
CA LYS A 125 3.55 -9.31 14.59
C LYS A 125 2.98 -8.06 13.93
N LYS A 126 2.65 -7.05 14.75
CA LYS A 126 2.05 -5.80 14.28
C LYS A 126 3.12 -4.73 14.09
N PHE A 127 3.00 -3.96 13.00
CA PHE A 127 3.80 -2.78 12.76
C PHE A 127 2.89 -1.64 12.32
N ASP A 128 3.01 -0.51 13.00
CA ASP A 128 2.30 0.70 12.62
C ASP A 128 2.97 1.33 11.40
N LEU A 129 2.15 1.64 10.40
CA LEU A 129 2.53 2.45 9.25
C LEU A 129 2.35 3.93 9.59
N PRO A 130 3.23 4.81 9.09
CA PRO A 130 3.17 6.23 9.38
C PRO A 130 1.86 6.84 8.87
N SER A 131 1.31 7.77 9.65
CA SER A 131 0.16 8.61 9.30
C SER A 131 0.62 9.98 8.81
N ASN A 132 -0.30 10.77 8.25
CA ASN A 132 -0.02 12.10 7.70
C ASN A 132 1.19 12.13 6.77
N LEU A 133 1.18 11.25 5.75
CA LEU A 133 2.24 11.21 4.75
C LEU A 133 2.46 12.60 4.13
N PRO A 134 3.71 12.94 3.73
CA PRO A 134 3.99 14.22 3.08
C PRO A 134 3.03 14.50 1.94
N ARG A 135 2.64 15.77 1.79
CA ARG A 135 1.73 16.20 0.73
C ARG A 135 2.23 15.82 -0.65
N GLU A 136 3.54 15.89 -0.88
CA GLU A 136 4.16 15.50 -2.14
C GLU A 136 3.94 14.01 -2.44
N THR A 137 4.17 13.13 -1.46
CA THR A 137 3.93 11.68 -1.59
C THR A 137 2.46 11.37 -1.87
N SER A 138 1.55 11.94 -1.07
CA SER A 138 0.11 11.68 -1.19
C SER A 138 -0.50 12.28 -2.46
N ALA A 139 -0.10 13.50 -2.85
CA ALA A 139 -0.61 14.14 -4.08
C ALA A 139 -0.14 13.42 -5.35
N LEU A 140 1.12 12.97 -5.40
CA LEU A 140 1.62 12.21 -6.54
C LEU A 140 0.85 10.89 -6.73
N TYR A 141 0.57 10.18 -5.65
CA TYR A 141 -0.29 8.99 -5.71
C TYR A 141 -1.70 9.33 -6.20
N LEU A 142 -2.36 10.34 -5.61
CA LEU A 142 -3.76 10.67 -5.94
C LEU A 142 -3.92 11.07 -7.41
N ASN A 143 -2.98 11.85 -7.95
CA ASN A 143 -2.99 12.24 -9.36
C ASN A 143 -2.83 11.00 -10.27
N CYS A 144 -1.84 10.15 -9.97
CA CYS A 144 -1.62 8.93 -10.73
C CYS A 144 -2.82 7.98 -10.67
N ALA A 145 -3.37 7.75 -9.48
CA ALA A 145 -4.48 6.82 -9.28
C ALA A 145 -5.78 7.31 -9.92
N GLY A 146 -6.03 8.63 -9.92
CA GLY A 146 -7.16 9.23 -10.63
C GLY A 146 -7.05 9.07 -12.15
N ASP A 147 -5.82 9.16 -12.69
CA ASP A 147 -5.54 8.95 -14.11
C ASP A 147 -5.58 7.46 -14.51
N LEU A 148 -5.28 6.55 -13.58
CA LEU A 148 -5.32 5.10 -13.77
C LEU A 148 -6.74 4.58 -14.02
N ILE A 149 -7.77 5.19 -13.40
CA ILE A 149 -9.18 4.75 -13.42
C ILE A 149 -10.00 5.59 -14.43
N ARG A 150 -9.36 6.23 -15.42
CA ARG A 150 -10.11 7.03 -16.38
C ARG A 150 -10.81 6.12 -17.40
N PRO A 151 -12.07 6.41 -17.79
CA PRO A 151 -12.83 5.62 -18.78
C PRO A 151 -12.15 5.48 -20.15
N GLU A 152 -11.24 6.39 -20.48
CA GLU A 152 -10.43 6.37 -21.71
C GLU A 152 -9.31 5.31 -21.70
N ASN A 153 -8.95 4.80 -20.51
CA ASN A 153 -7.98 3.72 -20.29
C ASN A 153 -8.63 2.33 -20.10
N GLU A 154 -9.95 2.27 -19.84
CA GLU A 154 -10.74 1.02 -19.73
C GLU A 154 -11.08 0.39 -21.10
N LYS A 155 -10.69 1.01 -22.22
CA LYS A 155 -11.03 0.57 -23.59
C LYS A 155 -9.81 0.28 -24.46
N ARG A 156 -8.72 -0.25 -23.90
CA ARG A 156 -7.47 -0.53 -24.63
C ARG A 156 -7.00 -1.96 -24.50
#